data_AF-A0A2H9L5L2-F1
#
_entry.id   AF-A0A2H9L5L2-F1
#
_cell.length_a   1.000
_cell.length_b   1.000
_cell.length_c   1.000
_cell.angle_alpha   90.00
_cell.angle_beta   90.00
_cell.angle_gamma   90.00
#
_symmetry.space_group_name_H-M   'P 1'
#
loop_
_entity.id
_entity.type
_entity.pdbx_description
1 polymer ?
#
loop_
_entity_poly.entity_id
_entity_poly.type
_entity_poly.pdbx_seq_one_letter_code
_entity_poly.pdbx_strand_id
1 'polypeptide(L)'
;MGLFSKLAFKLLGIDDTELPAEQINYIKDISNEYSVPEILKNTFGEFVDSLLHKHLIEGVVVFKENSLIYSSSPDILELANKLYEMFSSFKKENKVLYFNVGSWVSMFEKDEFVYMIKSDTRLCEFELNAVAKDIAVHGKNIFLEEYRKIMSFVKV
;
A
#
# COMPACT_ATOMS: atom_id res chain seq x y z
N MET A 1 7.95 26.95 -7.13
CA MET A 1 8.03 26.27 -5.82
C MET A 1 6.94 25.22 -5.77
N GLY A 2 7.31 23.94 -5.62
CA GLY A 2 6.35 22.83 -5.58
C GLY A 2 5.44 22.88 -4.34
N LEU A 3 4.30 22.18 -4.41
CA LEU A 3 3.29 22.11 -3.34
C LEU A 3 3.90 21.73 -1.98
N PHE A 4 4.73 20.67 -1.97
CA PHE A 4 5.44 20.23 -0.77
C PHE A 4 6.35 21.30 -0.19
N SER A 5 7.05 22.06 -1.04
CA SER A 5 7.90 23.16 -0.58
C SER A 5 7.06 24.26 0.07
N LYS A 6 5.92 24.64 -0.53
CA LYS A 6 5.01 25.64 0.07
C LYS A 6 4.43 25.17 1.41
N LEU A 7 4.06 23.89 1.50
CA LEU A 7 3.54 23.28 2.73
C LEU A 7 4.61 23.25 3.83
N ALA A 8 5.80 22.77 3.50
CA ALA A 8 6.92 22.66 4.43
C ALA A 8 7.38 24.03 4.94
N PHE A 9 7.53 25.02 4.04
CA PHE A 9 7.90 26.39 4.42
C PHE A 9 6.86 27.03 5.36
N LYS A 10 5.58 26.75 5.15
CA LYS A 10 4.53 27.27 6.02
C LYS A 10 4.46 26.53 7.34
N LEU A 11 4.61 25.20 7.37
CA LEU A 11 4.66 24.43 8.60
C LEU A 11 5.86 24.80 9.49
N LEU A 12 7.02 25.04 8.87
CA LEU A 12 8.24 25.47 9.55
C LEU A 12 8.21 26.93 10.00
N GLY A 13 7.31 27.74 9.45
CA GLY A 13 7.12 29.14 9.81
C GLY A 13 6.16 29.34 10.99
N ILE A 14 5.73 28.27 11.67
CA ILE A 14 4.74 28.34 12.73
C ILE A 14 5.43 28.34 14.10
N ASP A 15 5.08 29.34 14.88
CA ASP A 15 5.39 29.47 16.30
C ASP A 15 4.65 28.38 17.10
N ASP A 16 5.36 27.65 17.96
CA ASP A 16 4.85 26.52 18.76
C ASP A 16 4.05 26.96 19.99
N THR A 17 3.79 28.26 20.12
CA THR A 17 3.15 28.88 21.28
C THR A 17 1.64 29.15 21.14
N GLU A 18 1.03 28.98 19.97
CA GLU A 18 -0.41 29.22 19.74
C GLU A 18 -1.21 27.97 19.34
N LEU A 19 -2.52 27.95 19.67
CA LEU A 19 -3.39 26.80 19.49
C LEU A 19 -3.58 26.40 18.02
N PRO A 20 -3.57 25.09 17.69
CA PRO A 20 -3.43 24.58 16.32
C PRO A 20 -4.70 24.68 15.46
N ALA A 21 -5.71 25.48 15.85
CA ALA A 21 -7.00 25.51 15.16
C ALA A 21 -6.87 26.03 13.72
N GLU A 22 -6.11 27.09 13.50
CA GLU A 22 -5.85 27.64 12.16
C GLU A 22 -5.00 26.69 11.32
N GLN A 23 -4.07 25.96 11.96
CA GLN A 23 -3.25 24.94 11.31
C GLN A 23 -4.10 23.76 10.83
N ILE A 24 -5.01 23.28 11.68
CA ILE A 24 -5.95 22.20 11.36
C ILE A 24 -6.89 22.64 10.24
N ASN A 25 -7.38 23.88 10.27
CA ASN A 25 -8.23 24.41 9.21
C ASN A 25 -7.47 24.55 7.90
N TYR A 26 -6.22 25.01 7.92
CA TYR A 26 -5.38 25.08 6.73
C TYR A 26 -5.05 23.70 6.15
N ILE A 27 -4.72 22.71 6.99
CA ILE A 27 -4.52 21.33 6.56
C ILE A 27 -5.81 20.76 5.97
N LYS A 28 -6.97 21.06 6.56
CA LYS A 28 -8.27 20.67 6.01
C LYS A 28 -8.55 21.36 4.68
N ASP A 29 -8.26 22.64 4.55
CA ASP A 29 -8.47 23.40 3.33
C ASP A 29 -7.60 22.87 2.19
N ILE A 30 -6.31 22.60 2.46
CA ILE A 30 -5.43 21.93 1.50
C ILE A 30 -5.93 20.51 1.21
N SER A 31 -6.33 19.74 2.22
CA SER A 31 -6.86 18.39 2.01
C SER A 31 -8.15 18.38 1.18
N ASN A 32 -8.95 19.44 1.27
CA ASN A 32 -10.17 19.62 0.50
C ASN A 32 -9.87 20.14 -0.93
N GLU A 33 -8.89 21.02 -1.09
CA GLU A 33 -8.42 21.53 -2.39
C GLU A 33 -7.70 20.44 -3.20
N TYR A 34 -6.99 19.56 -2.49
CA TYR A 34 -6.35 18.35 -3.02
C TYR A 34 -7.14 17.08 -2.67
N SER A 35 -8.47 17.18 -2.64
CA SER A 35 -9.33 15.99 -2.60
C SER A 35 -8.85 15.06 -3.68
N VAL A 36 -8.31 13.91 -3.26
CA VAL A 36 -7.57 12.91 -4.05
C VAL A 36 -8.05 12.95 -5.51
N PRO A 37 -7.28 13.57 -6.43
CA PRO A 37 -7.81 13.99 -7.72
C PRO A 37 -8.21 12.75 -8.49
N GLU A 38 -9.51 12.51 -8.66
CA GLU A 38 -10.12 11.62 -9.66
C GLU A 38 -9.50 10.22 -9.91
N ILE A 39 -8.55 9.75 -9.09
CA ILE A 39 -7.88 8.43 -9.25
C ILE A 39 -8.90 7.30 -9.03
N LEU A 40 -10.02 7.61 -8.36
CA LEU A 40 -11.18 6.71 -8.24
C LEU A 40 -11.94 6.47 -9.57
N LYS A 41 -11.58 7.14 -10.67
CA LYS A 41 -12.15 6.88 -12.01
C LYS A 41 -11.34 5.89 -12.85
N ASN A 42 -10.13 5.55 -12.41
CA ASN A 42 -9.19 4.75 -13.17
C ASN A 42 -8.93 3.39 -12.51
N THR A 43 -8.47 2.43 -13.32
CA THR A 43 -8.38 1.01 -12.95
C THR A 43 -7.56 0.77 -11.67
N PHE A 44 -7.85 -0.31 -10.94
CA PHE A 44 -7.12 -0.67 -9.71
C PHE A 44 -5.59 -0.65 -9.87
N GLY A 45 -5.11 -1.04 -11.06
CA GLY A 45 -3.70 -0.96 -11.43
C GLY A 45 -3.14 0.46 -11.33
N GLU A 46 -3.83 1.47 -11.85
CA GLU A 46 -3.37 2.87 -11.80
C GLU A 46 -3.34 3.45 -10.38
N PHE A 47 -4.26 3.02 -9.52
CA PHE A 47 -4.21 3.37 -8.10
C PHE A 47 -3.00 2.74 -7.42
N VAL A 48 -2.75 1.45 -7.68
CA VAL A 48 -1.57 0.78 -7.11
C VAL A 48 -0.29 1.39 -7.67
N ASP A 49 -0.22 1.71 -8.96
CA ASP A 49 0.94 2.39 -9.55
C ASP A 49 1.20 3.76 -8.89
N SER A 50 0.15 4.49 -8.54
CA SER A 50 0.26 5.72 -7.75
C SER A 50 0.80 5.44 -6.34
N LEU A 51 0.37 4.37 -5.69
CA LEU A 51 0.94 3.92 -4.41
C LEU A 51 2.39 3.48 -4.55
N LEU A 52 2.76 2.82 -5.65
CA LEU A 52 4.13 2.39 -5.93
C LEU A 52 5.07 3.61 -5.95
N HIS A 53 4.64 4.67 -6.62
CA HIS A 53 5.38 5.93 -6.65
C HIS A 53 5.38 6.67 -5.31
N LYS A 54 4.24 6.70 -4.59
CA LYS A 54 4.12 7.38 -3.28
C LYS A 54 5.05 6.79 -2.23
N HIS A 55 5.19 5.47 -2.21
CA HIS A 55 5.96 4.73 -1.21
C HIS A 55 7.35 4.30 -1.70
N LEU A 56 7.74 4.66 -2.94
CA LEU A 56 9.00 4.26 -3.57
C LEU A 56 9.21 2.73 -3.55
N ILE A 57 8.15 2.00 -3.89
CA ILE A 57 8.15 0.54 -3.95
C ILE A 57 8.10 0.09 -5.41
N GLU A 58 8.86 -0.94 -5.74
CA GLU A 58 8.99 -1.47 -7.10
C GLU A 58 7.83 -2.39 -7.48
N GLY A 59 7.18 -2.99 -6.49
CA GLY A 59 6.02 -3.83 -6.75
C GLY A 59 5.36 -4.37 -5.50
N VAL A 60 4.13 -4.83 -5.67
CA VAL A 60 3.32 -5.42 -4.62
C VAL A 60 2.54 -6.64 -5.12
N VAL A 61 2.45 -7.66 -4.28
CA VAL A 61 1.57 -8.82 -4.46
C VAL A 61 0.72 -8.97 -3.20
N VAL A 62 -0.56 -9.26 -3.41
CA VAL A 62 -1.54 -9.45 -2.34
C VAL A 62 -2.24 -10.78 -2.53
N PHE A 63 -2.22 -11.61 -1.49
CA PHE A 63 -2.95 -12.86 -1.41
C PHE A 63 -4.00 -12.81 -0.31
N LYS A 64 -5.10 -13.54 -0.49
CA LYS A 64 -6.08 -13.88 0.55
C LYS A 64 -6.33 -15.37 0.50
N GLU A 65 -6.16 -16.08 1.62
CA GLU A 65 -6.42 -17.53 1.69
C GLU A 65 -5.78 -18.32 0.52
N ASN A 66 -4.50 -18.06 0.24
CA ASN A 66 -3.73 -18.63 -0.88
C ASN A 66 -4.21 -18.26 -2.29
N SER A 67 -5.25 -17.44 -2.42
CA SER A 67 -5.72 -16.92 -3.70
C SER A 67 -5.01 -15.60 -4.01
N LEU A 68 -4.45 -15.50 -5.22
CA LEU A 68 -3.92 -14.23 -5.72
C LEU A 68 -5.08 -13.25 -5.86
N ILE A 69 -4.96 -12.10 -5.21
CA ILE A 69 -5.88 -11.00 -5.44
C ILE A 69 -5.29 -9.98 -6.39
N TYR A 70 -4.01 -9.67 -6.22
CA TYR A 70 -3.38 -8.65 -7.04
C TYR A 70 -1.89 -8.87 -7.16
N SER A 71 -1.37 -8.53 -8.33
CA SER A 71 0.06 -8.36 -8.56
C SER A 71 0.30 -7.14 -9.44
N SER A 72 1.28 -6.33 -9.07
CA SER A 72 1.71 -5.20 -9.90
C SER A 72 2.44 -5.62 -11.17
N SER A 73 3.05 -6.81 -11.19
CA SER A 73 3.68 -7.37 -12.40
C SER A 73 3.75 -8.91 -12.36
N PRO A 74 3.92 -9.57 -13.52
CA PRO A 74 4.15 -11.03 -13.56
C PRO A 74 5.43 -11.46 -12.84
N ASP A 75 6.50 -10.67 -12.95
CA ASP A 75 7.81 -11.01 -12.37
C ASP A 75 7.76 -11.06 -10.84
N ILE A 76 7.08 -10.09 -10.20
CA ILE A 76 6.95 -10.08 -8.75
C ILE A 76 6.02 -11.21 -8.27
N LEU A 77 5.00 -11.59 -9.07
CA LEU A 77 4.13 -12.72 -8.76
C LEU A 77 4.92 -14.04 -8.75
N GLU A 78 5.78 -14.26 -9.74
CA GLU A 78 6.63 -15.45 -9.80
C GLU A 78 7.54 -15.54 -8.57
N LEU A 79 8.17 -14.42 -8.20
CA LEU A 79 8.98 -14.34 -6.98
C LEU A 79 8.14 -14.58 -5.72
N ALA A 80 6.92 -14.05 -5.67
CA ALA A 80 6.02 -14.25 -4.55
C ALA A 80 5.62 -15.71 -4.37
N ASN A 81 5.29 -16.41 -5.44
CA ASN A 81 4.96 -17.84 -5.39
C ASN A 81 6.14 -18.67 -4.86
N LYS A 82 7.37 -18.35 -5.27
CA LYS A 82 8.59 -19.02 -4.77
C LYS A 82 8.81 -18.79 -3.27
N LEU A 83 8.55 -17.58 -2.79
CA LEU A 83 8.75 -17.23 -1.39
C LEU A 83 7.56 -17.59 -0.49
N TYR A 84 6.38 -17.81 -1.05
CA TYR A 84 5.14 -18.08 -0.30
C TYR A 84 5.21 -19.37 0.53
N GLU A 85 5.82 -20.43 -0.01
CA GLU A 85 6.01 -21.68 0.72
C GLU A 85 6.93 -21.50 1.94
N MET A 86 8.01 -20.73 1.76
CA MET A 86 8.90 -20.36 2.85
C MET A 86 8.15 -19.52 3.89
N PHE A 87 7.43 -18.48 3.45
CA PHE A 87 6.64 -17.63 4.33
C PHE A 87 5.62 -18.45 5.15
N SER A 88 4.87 -19.34 4.50
CA SER A 88 3.88 -20.21 5.16
C SER A 88 4.49 -21.10 6.25
N SER A 89 5.76 -21.50 6.07
CA SER A 89 6.49 -22.31 7.06
C SER A 89 6.92 -21.51 8.29
N PHE A 90 7.18 -20.20 8.13
CA PHE A 90 7.65 -19.30 9.21
C PHE A 90 6.56 -18.39 9.79
N LYS A 91 5.38 -18.37 9.19
CA LYS A 91 4.25 -17.47 9.51
C LYS A 91 3.79 -17.52 10.97
N LYS A 92 4.06 -18.61 11.70
CA LYS A 92 3.62 -18.83 13.08
C LYS A 92 4.09 -17.78 14.09
N GLU A 93 5.01 -16.89 13.73
CA GLU A 93 5.58 -15.90 14.64
C GLU A 93 5.04 -14.47 14.50
N ASN A 94 4.04 -14.18 13.65
CA ASN A 94 3.54 -12.80 13.39
C ASN A 94 4.65 -11.80 13.06
N LYS A 95 5.70 -12.26 12.36
CA LYS A 95 6.86 -11.44 12.00
C LYS A 95 6.83 -11.09 10.53
N VAL A 96 7.26 -9.88 10.21
CA VAL A 96 7.67 -9.51 8.85
C VAL A 96 8.92 -10.31 8.50
N LEU A 97 8.86 -11.05 7.39
CA LEU A 97 10.02 -11.69 6.81
C LEU A 97 10.66 -10.77 5.78
N TYR A 98 11.97 -10.61 5.88
CA TYR A 98 12.76 -9.81 4.96
C TYR A 98 13.68 -10.72 4.17
N PHE A 99 13.65 -10.58 2.84
CA PHE A 99 14.55 -11.23 1.91
C PHE A 99 15.32 -10.16 1.13
N ASN A 100 16.56 -10.47 0.76
CA ASN A 100 17.35 -9.63 -0.12
C ASN A 100 17.72 -10.46 -1.36
N VAL A 101 17.09 -10.14 -2.48
CA VAL A 101 17.23 -10.87 -3.75
C VAL A 101 17.47 -9.86 -4.87
N GLY A 102 18.55 -9.08 -4.74
CA GLY A 102 18.84 -7.94 -5.63
C GLY A 102 18.11 -6.66 -5.23
N SER A 103 16.89 -6.78 -4.71
CA SER A 103 16.18 -5.74 -3.95
C SER A 103 15.66 -6.30 -2.62
N TRP A 104 15.18 -5.42 -1.74
CA TRP A 104 14.50 -5.84 -0.52
C TRP A 104 13.09 -6.32 -0.83
N VAL A 105 12.76 -7.49 -0.30
CA VAL A 105 11.42 -8.07 -0.37
C VAL A 105 10.94 -8.30 1.05
N SER A 106 9.79 -7.72 1.38
CA SER A 106 9.15 -7.89 2.67
C SER A 106 7.86 -8.70 2.50
N MET A 107 7.69 -9.75 3.29
CA MET A 107 6.46 -10.53 3.35
C MET A 107 5.86 -10.48 4.75
N PHE A 108 4.58 -10.17 4.84
CA PHE A 108 3.89 -10.06 6.11
C PHE A 108 2.39 -10.33 5.95
N GLU A 109 1.76 -10.74 7.04
CA GLU A 109 0.32 -10.82 7.14
C GLU A 109 -0.21 -9.60 7.86
N LYS A 110 -1.33 -9.08 7.36
CA LYS A 110 -2.12 -8.09 8.06
C LYS A 110 -3.59 -8.36 7.79
N ASP A 111 -4.35 -8.44 8.88
CA ASP A 111 -5.74 -8.89 8.87
C ASP A 111 -5.87 -10.29 8.23
N GLU A 112 -6.57 -10.42 7.09
CA GLU A 112 -6.76 -11.66 6.34
C GLU A 112 -5.89 -11.75 5.07
N PHE A 113 -5.01 -10.77 4.86
CA PHE A 113 -4.22 -10.64 3.64
C PHE A 113 -2.74 -10.87 3.90
N VAL A 114 -2.09 -11.54 2.94
CA VAL A 114 -0.64 -11.68 2.89
C VAL A 114 -0.12 -10.72 1.83
N TYR A 115 0.77 -9.83 2.24
CA TYR A 115 1.40 -8.84 1.40
C TYR A 115 2.84 -9.25 1.12
N MET A 116 3.25 -9.10 -0.13
CA MET A 116 4.66 -9.08 -0.50
C MET A 116 4.97 -7.74 -1.17
N ILE A 117 5.97 -7.04 -0.66
CA ILE A 117 6.39 -5.72 -1.16
C ILE A 117 7.85 -5.80 -1.56
N LYS A 118 8.16 -5.38 -2.80
CA LYS A 118 9.53 -5.24 -3.31
C LYS A 118 9.91 -3.75 -3.31
N SER A 119 11.09 -3.41 -2.82
CA SER A 119 11.64 -2.05 -2.83
C SER A 119 13.17 -2.08 -2.86
N ASP A 120 13.77 -1.03 -3.40
CA ASP A 120 15.21 -0.80 -3.37
C ASP A 120 15.74 -0.65 -1.92
N THR A 121 14.88 -0.25 -0.99
CA THR A 121 15.24 -0.04 0.42
C THR A 121 14.45 -0.95 1.34
N ARG A 122 15.04 -1.23 2.51
CA ARG A 122 14.35 -2.00 3.55
C ARG A 122 13.32 -1.12 4.23
N LEU A 123 12.06 -1.34 3.91
CA LEU A 123 10.95 -0.69 4.59
C LEU A 123 10.85 -1.17 6.04
N CYS A 124 10.56 -0.25 6.95
CA CYS A 124 10.24 -0.57 8.33
C CYS A 124 8.77 -1.00 8.46
N GLU A 125 8.44 -1.61 9.61
CA GLU A 125 7.10 -2.10 9.87
C GLU A 125 6.02 -1.01 9.81
N PHE A 126 6.35 0.23 10.17
CA PHE A 126 5.44 1.37 10.04
C PHE A 126 5.10 1.68 8.59
N GLU A 127 6.09 1.66 7.69
CA GLU A 127 5.91 1.90 6.25
C GLU A 127 5.11 0.76 5.61
N LEU A 128 5.46 -0.48 5.92
CA LEU A 128 4.70 -1.66 5.47
C LEU A 128 3.24 -1.60 5.90
N ASN A 129 3.00 -1.18 7.14
CA ASN A 129 1.66 -1.00 7.68
C ASN A 129 0.87 0.11 6.98
N ALA A 130 1.54 1.20 6.58
CA ALA A 130 0.94 2.29 5.82
C ALA A 130 0.54 1.82 4.41
N VAL A 131 1.44 1.12 3.72
CA VAL A 131 1.15 0.54 2.39
C VAL A 131 -0.03 -0.44 2.47
N ALA A 132 0.00 -1.37 3.42
CA ALA A 132 -1.09 -2.34 3.56
C ALA A 132 -2.42 -1.66 3.91
N LYS A 133 -2.42 -0.59 4.72
CA LYS A 133 -3.62 0.18 5.03
C LYS A 133 -4.17 0.90 3.79
N ASP A 134 -3.31 1.55 3.02
CA ASP A 134 -3.69 2.22 1.77
C ASP A 134 -4.31 1.20 0.79
N ILE A 135 -3.68 0.03 0.64
CA ILE A 135 -4.23 -1.07 -0.19
C ILE A 135 -5.54 -1.61 0.37
N ALA A 136 -5.67 -1.80 1.69
CA ALA A 136 -6.89 -2.36 2.29
C ALA A 136 -8.09 -1.40 2.19
N VAL A 137 -7.87 -0.10 2.40
CA VAL A 137 -8.93 0.93 2.34
C VAL A 137 -9.48 1.05 0.91
N HIS A 138 -8.60 1.09 -0.08
CA HIS A 138 -9.00 1.29 -1.47
C HIS A 138 -9.31 -0.01 -2.19
N GLY A 139 -8.64 -1.08 -1.82
CA GLY A 139 -8.91 -2.41 -2.32
C GLY A 139 -10.23 -2.96 -1.84
N LYS A 140 -10.77 -2.61 -0.65
CA LYS A 140 -12.01 -3.23 -0.10
C LYS A 140 -13.20 -3.25 -1.07
N ASN A 141 -13.37 -2.19 -1.86
CA ASN A 141 -14.45 -2.11 -2.83
C ASN A 141 -14.19 -2.99 -4.07
N ILE A 142 -12.93 -3.19 -4.44
CA ILE A 142 -12.49 -3.98 -5.61
C ILE A 142 -12.32 -5.47 -5.23
N PHE A 143 -11.79 -5.74 -4.03
CA PHE A 143 -11.75 -7.05 -3.35
C PHE A 143 -13.13 -7.71 -3.35
N LEU A 144 -14.18 -6.95 -3.06
CA LEU A 144 -15.55 -7.47 -3.05
C LEU A 144 -16.11 -7.71 -4.46
N GLU A 145 -15.74 -6.90 -5.46
CA GLU A 145 -16.23 -7.07 -6.83
C GLU A 145 -15.52 -8.19 -7.59
N GLU A 146 -14.20 -8.30 -7.49
CA GLU A 146 -13.44 -9.38 -8.12
C GLU A 146 -13.68 -10.72 -7.44
N TYR A 147 -13.74 -10.77 -6.10
CA TYR A 147 -14.13 -11.99 -5.39
C TYR A 147 -15.55 -12.44 -5.76
N ARG A 148 -16.51 -11.51 -5.91
CA ARG A 148 -17.85 -11.84 -6.42
C ARG A 148 -17.82 -12.38 -7.85
N LYS A 149 -16.99 -11.81 -8.74
CA LYS A 149 -16.81 -12.32 -10.10
C LYS A 149 -16.23 -13.74 -10.07
N ILE A 150 -15.13 -13.97 -9.37
CA ILE A 150 -14.49 -15.29 -9.27
C ILE A 150 -15.46 -16.32 -8.67
N MET A 151 -16.16 -15.99 -7.58
CA MET A 151 -17.16 -16.88 -6.96
C MET A 151 -18.41 -17.12 -7.83
N SER A 152 -18.74 -16.21 -8.76
CA SER A 152 -19.83 -16.44 -9.72
C SER A 152 -19.46 -17.45 -10.81
N PHE A 153 -18.17 -17.63 -11.11
CA PHE A 153 -17.68 -18.63 -12.06
C PHE A 153 -17.50 -20.03 -11.44
N VAL A 154 -17.43 -20.13 -10.11
CA VAL A 154 -17.26 -21.42 -9.38
C VAL A 154 -18.61 -22.11 -9.10
N LYS A 155 -19.74 -21.48 -9.43
CA LYS A 155 -21.05 -22.14 -9.45
C LYS A 155 -21.30 -22.81 -10.82
N VAL A 156 -20.68 -23.97 -11.03
CA VAL A 156 -21.07 -24.95 -12.07
C VAL A 156 -21.15 -26.33 -11.42
#